data_AF-A0AAW0GAD6-F1
#
_entry.id   AF-A0AAW0GAD6-F1
#
_cell.length_a   1.000
_cell.length_b   1.000
_cell.length_c   1.000
_cell.angle_alpha   90.00
_cell.angle_beta   90.00
_cell.angle_gamma   90.00
#
_symmetry.space_group_name_H-M   'P 1'
#
loop_
_entity.id
_entity.type
_entity.pdbx_description
1 polymer ?
#
loop_
_entity_poly.entity_id
_entity_poly.type
_entity_poly.pdbx_seq_one_letter_code
_entity_poly.pdbx_strand_id
1 'polypeptide(L)'
;MIKVQHGQDNPQSLYILDATCEVVGNAEVLPNPTDSDSETRRSSSNFLRADWTAFIQQHITNKSVSPLLTHLKWAHFEEYDKGISRFWLKRIEFEGDLGFMKRTVAERYVLACVIGNGVSGCWMSTAEMAQESAGLASRIEGTSRKAPEINLFLPAHHHVESVHFTTAKHILLHPAIAVIQTLSREYYILRDNGMEIGCEEDGVRGVWMHLLRCTNKGLPLWTA
;
A
#
# COMPACT_ATOMS: atom_id res chain seq x y z
N MET A 1 -11.48 -3.77 -11.03
CA MET A 1 -12.76 -4.29 -10.50
C MET A 1 -12.98 -5.63 -11.16
N ILE A 2 -13.04 -6.70 -10.38
CA ILE A 2 -13.18 -8.07 -10.88
C ILE A 2 -14.61 -8.50 -10.63
N LYS A 3 -15.20 -9.22 -11.60
CA LYS A 3 -16.50 -9.88 -11.47
C LYS A 3 -16.26 -11.32 -11.03
N VAL A 4 -16.84 -11.72 -9.90
CA VAL A 4 -16.75 -13.11 -9.39
C VAL A 4 -18.13 -13.72 -9.37
N GLN A 5 -18.25 -14.99 -9.79
CA GLN A 5 -19.48 -15.78 -9.72
C GLN A 5 -19.46 -16.71 -8.49
N HIS A 6 -20.54 -16.72 -7.71
CA HIS A 6 -20.66 -17.54 -6.51
C HIS A 6 -21.97 -18.34 -6.51
N GLY A 7 -21.89 -19.66 -6.28
CA GLY A 7 -23.03 -20.59 -6.20
C GLY A 7 -23.30 -21.38 -7.50
N GLN A 8 -23.57 -22.69 -7.40
CA GLN A 8 -23.85 -23.56 -8.57
C GLN A 8 -25.30 -23.48 -9.06
N ASP A 9 -26.26 -23.23 -8.17
CA ASP A 9 -27.70 -23.25 -8.52
C ASP A 9 -28.29 -21.85 -8.76
N ASN A 10 -27.59 -20.78 -8.35
CA ASN A 10 -27.95 -19.39 -8.65
C ASN A 10 -26.67 -18.51 -8.65
N PRO A 11 -26.03 -18.29 -9.81
CA PRO A 11 -24.68 -17.73 -9.88
C PRO A 11 -24.66 -16.23 -9.62
N GLN A 12 -24.46 -15.83 -8.36
CA GLN A 12 -24.40 -14.42 -7.97
C GLN A 12 -23.13 -13.74 -8.49
N SER A 13 -23.30 -12.57 -9.11
CA SER A 13 -22.20 -11.76 -9.64
C SER A 13 -21.86 -10.58 -8.72
N LEU A 14 -20.68 -10.59 -8.12
CA LEU A 14 -20.22 -9.51 -7.22
C LEU A 14 -19.14 -8.67 -7.88
N TYR A 15 -19.15 -7.36 -7.59
CA TYR A 15 -18.04 -6.47 -7.88
C TYR A 15 -17.12 -6.41 -6.68
N ILE A 16 -15.85 -6.78 -6.88
CA ILE A 16 -14.82 -6.71 -5.84
C ILE A 16 -13.70 -5.72 -6.22
N LEU A 17 -13.12 -5.11 -5.19
CA LEU A 17 -11.85 -4.42 -5.28
C LEU A 17 -10.72 -5.43 -5.36
N ASP A 18 -9.91 -5.31 -6.40
CA ASP A 18 -8.78 -6.21 -6.64
C ASP A 18 -7.75 -6.15 -5.50
N ALA A 19 -7.48 -4.95 -4.99
CA ALA A 19 -6.48 -4.74 -3.96
C ALA A 19 -6.86 -5.27 -2.57
N THR A 20 -8.15 -5.26 -2.22
CA THR A 20 -8.64 -5.57 -0.86
C THR A 20 -9.55 -6.78 -0.80
N CYS A 21 -9.95 -7.31 -1.96
CA CYS A 21 -11.04 -8.29 -2.11
C CYS A 21 -12.37 -7.85 -1.49
N GLU A 22 -12.53 -6.56 -1.18
CA GLU A 22 -13.75 -6.03 -0.60
C GLU A 22 -14.88 -6.04 -1.64
N VAL A 23 -16.05 -6.53 -1.24
CA VAL A 23 -17.26 -6.49 -2.07
C VAL A 23 -17.82 -5.07 -2.07
N VAL A 24 -17.80 -4.44 -3.24
CA VAL A 24 -18.24 -3.06 -3.44
C VAL A 24 -19.60 -2.96 -4.14
N GLY A 25 -20.14 -4.08 -4.61
CA GLY A 25 -21.43 -4.09 -5.27
C GLY A 25 -21.92 -5.47 -5.71
N ASN A 26 -23.19 -5.51 -6.12
CA ASN A 26 -23.86 -6.69 -6.66
C ASN A 26 -24.41 -6.35 -8.06
N ALA A 27 -24.03 -7.15 -9.06
CA ALA A 27 -24.40 -6.95 -10.45
C ALA A 27 -25.84 -7.45 -10.78
N GLU A 28 -26.51 -8.13 -9.86
CA GLU A 28 -27.82 -8.77 -10.09
C GLU A 28 -29.03 -7.92 -9.70
N VAL A 29 -28.83 -6.69 -9.20
CA VAL A 29 -29.94 -5.74 -8.97
C VAL A 29 -30.35 -5.08 -10.29
N LEU A 30 -30.61 -5.89 -11.33
CA LEU A 30 -31.28 -5.40 -12.53
C LEU A 30 -32.77 -5.23 -12.19
N PRO A 31 -33.36 -4.02 -12.33
CA PRO A 31 -34.80 -3.90 -12.25
C PRO A 31 -35.41 -4.77 -13.35
N ASN A 32 -36.34 -5.64 -12.97
CA ASN A 32 -37.09 -6.46 -13.92
C ASN A 32 -37.67 -5.58 -15.04
N PRO A 33 -37.52 -5.95 -16.32
CA PRO A 33 -37.97 -5.13 -17.45
C PRO A 33 -39.49 -5.09 -17.62
N THR A 34 -40.28 -5.59 -16.67
CA THR A 34 -41.75 -5.68 -16.78
C THR A 34 -42.52 -4.53 -16.13
N ASP A 35 -41.88 -3.63 -15.39
CA ASP A 35 -42.56 -2.42 -14.90
C ASP A 35 -42.38 -1.28 -15.88
N SER A 36 -43.22 -1.30 -16.91
CA SER A 36 -43.53 -0.13 -17.73
C SER A 36 -44.32 0.86 -16.88
N ASP A 37 -43.64 1.80 -16.23
CA ASP A 37 -44.13 3.17 -16.09
C ASP A 37 -43.07 4.12 -15.51
N SER A 38 -42.82 5.20 -16.24
CA SER A 38 -42.30 6.52 -15.80
C SER A 38 -40.94 6.64 -15.06
N GLU A 39 -40.04 7.41 -15.67
CA GLU A 39 -38.98 8.26 -15.06
C GLU A 39 -37.67 7.67 -14.49
N THR A 40 -37.41 6.37 -14.48
CA THR A 40 -36.20 5.83 -13.82
C THR A 40 -34.90 5.82 -14.65
N ARG A 41 -34.60 6.90 -15.41
CA ARG A 41 -33.28 7.09 -16.07
C ARG A 41 -32.16 7.59 -15.12
N ARG A 42 -32.35 7.54 -13.79
CA ARG A 42 -31.40 8.08 -12.80
C ARG A 42 -30.80 7.07 -11.80
N SER A 43 -31.09 5.77 -11.90
CA SER A 43 -30.69 4.81 -10.84
C SER A 43 -29.62 3.80 -11.28
N SER A 44 -28.63 4.21 -12.07
CA SER A 44 -27.41 3.42 -12.27
C SER A 44 -26.54 3.31 -10.99
N SER A 45 -26.99 3.90 -9.87
CA SER A 45 -26.33 3.92 -8.56
C SER A 45 -26.60 2.72 -7.66
N ASN A 46 -27.56 1.84 -7.99
CA ASN A 46 -28.04 0.81 -7.05
C ASN A 46 -27.22 -0.48 -7.04
N PHE A 47 -26.20 -0.58 -7.90
CA PHE A 47 -25.35 -1.77 -8.00
C PHE A 47 -24.15 -1.73 -7.07
N LEU A 48 -23.76 -0.56 -6.59
CA LEU A 48 -22.60 -0.35 -5.72
C LEU A 48 -23.08 0.10 -4.35
N ARG A 49 -22.30 -0.23 -3.31
CA ARG A 49 -22.53 0.27 -1.94
C ARG A 49 -22.52 1.81 -1.97
N ALA A 50 -23.43 2.45 -1.23
CA ALA A 50 -23.69 3.87 -1.37
C ALA A 50 -22.46 4.77 -1.13
N ASP A 51 -21.59 4.37 -0.22
CA ASP A 51 -20.29 5.00 0.05
C ASP A 51 -19.32 4.89 -1.15
N TRP A 52 -19.25 3.73 -1.81
CA TRP A 52 -18.47 3.54 -3.03
C TRP A 52 -19.06 4.32 -4.21
N THR A 53 -20.38 4.39 -4.34
CA THR A 53 -21.05 5.23 -5.34
C THR A 53 -20.70 6.70 -5.15
N ALA A 54 -20.80 7.21 -3.92
CA ALA A 54 -20.44 8.58 -3.59
C ALA A 54 -18.95 8.86 -3.84
N PHE A 55 -18.07 7.94 -3.42
CA PHE A 55 -16.63 8.02 -3.64
C PHE A 55 -16.27 8.07 -5.12
N ILE A 56 -16.84 7.16 -5.93
CA ILE A 56 -16.62 7.08 -7.38
C ILE A 56 -17.17 8.33 -8.07
N GLN A 57 -18.37 8.79 -7.72
CA GLN A 57 -18.93 10.03 -8.30
C GLN A 57 -18.05 11.23 -7.99
N GLN A 58 -17.58 11.36 -6.75
CA GLN A 58 -16.66 12.42 -6.35
C GLN A 58 -15.33 12.36 -7.14
N HIS A 59 -14.78 11.17 -7.37
CA HIS A 59 -13.49 10.97 -8.07
C HIS A 59 -13.60 10.98 -9.61
N ILE A 60 -14.75 10.63 -10.19
CA ILE A 60 -14.99 10.81 -11.63
C ILE A 60 -15.11 12.30 -11.97
N THR A 61 -15.71 13.07 -11.07
CA THR A 61 -15.91 14.53 -11.25
C THR A 61 -14.61 15.30 -10.98
N ASN A 62 -13.82 14.88 -9.98
CA ASN A 62 -12.47 15.38 -9.72
C ASN A 62 -11.40 14.49 -10.38
N LYS A 63 -11.03 14.81 -11.63
CA LYS A 63 -9.99 14.12 -12.42
C LYS A 63 -8.57 14.15 -11.84
N SER A 64 -8.37 14.68 -10.64
CA SER A 64 -7.07 14.81 -9.97
C SER A 64 -7.05 13.92 -8.74
N VAL A 65 -6.79 12.62 -8.94
CA VAL A 65 -6.40 11.76 -7.81
C VAL A 65 -4.93 12.03 -7.57
N SER A 66 -4.62 12.76 -6.50
CA SER A 66 -3.25 12.93 -6.05
C SER A 66 -2.69 11.55 -5.63
N PRO A 67 -1.47 11.17 -6.05
CA PRO A 67 -0.88 9.90 -5.64
C PRO A 67 -0.83 9.78 -4.11
N LEU A 68 -1.05 8.61 -3.52
CA LEU A 68 -1.03 8.43 -2.05
C LEU A 68 0.23 9.00 -1.39
N LEU A 69 1.38 8.89 -2.07
CA LEU A 69 2.66 9.46 -1.63
C LEU A 69 2.65 10.99 -1.43
N THR A 70 1.69 11.74 -1.99
CA THR A 70 1.56 13.19 -1.74
C THR A 70 0.99 13.48 -0.35
N HIS A 71 0.31 12.52 0.26
CA HIS A 71 -0.24 12.60 1.61
C HIS A 71 0.74 12.10 2.68
N LEU A 72 1.94 11.67 2.26
CA LEU A 72 2.97 11.17 3.13
C LEU A 72 3.61 12.30 3.97
N LYS A 73 3.79 12.05 5.25
CA LYS A 73 4.56 12.86 6.20
C LYS A 73 5.69 12.00 6.77
N TRP A 74 6.90 12.57 6.79
CA TRP A 74 8.11 11.92 7.28
C TRP A 74 9.01 12.95 7.98
N ALA A 75 9.96 12.47 8.79
CA ALA A 75 10.96 13.32 9.45
C ALA A 75 12.18 13.55 8.56
N HIS A 76 13.11 14.43 8.96
CA HIS A 76 14.42 14.58 8.29
C HIS A 76 14.33 14.91 6.78
N PHE A 77 13.47 15.86 6.39
CA PHE A 77 13.19 16.23 4.99
C PHE A 77 14.42 16.69 4.18
N GLU A 78 15.48 17.12 4.87
CA GLU A 78 16.76 17.51 4.29
C GLU A 78 17.50 16.31 3.67
N GLU A 79 17.41 15.15 4.32
CA GLU A 79 18.13 13.93 3.94
C GLU A 79 17.25 12.97 3.14
N TYR A 80 15.94 13.01 3.37
CA TYR A 80 14.97 12.08 2.77
C TYR A 80 13.93 12.79 1.90
N ASP A 81 13.68 12.22 0.73
CA ASP A 81 12.53 12.54 -0.12
C ASP A 81 11.50 11.42 0.01
N LYS A 82 10.32 11.73 0.57
CA LYS A 82 9.26 10.76 0.86
C LYS A 82 9.75 9.54 1.66
N GLY A 83 10.62 9.77 2.64
CA GLY A 83 11.22 8.69 3.44
C GLY A 83 12.32 7.89 2.75
N ILE A 84 12.77 8.29 1.55
CA ILE A 84 13.83 7.62 0.79
C ILE A 84 15.07 8.53 0.73
N SER A 85 16.24 7.98 1.03
CA SER A 85 17.52 8.71 1.06
C SER A 85 17.76 9.43 -0.27
N ARG A 86 17.91 10.76 -0.20
CA ARG A 86 18.20 11.61 -1.37
C ARG A 86 19.54 11.25 -1.99
N PHE A 87 20.52 10.86 -1.17
CA PHE A 87 21.83 10.41 -1.65
C PHE A 87 21.68 9.14 -2.48
N TRP A 88 20.91 8.17 -1.99
CA TRP A 88 20.66 6.94 -2.72
C TRP A 88 19.86 7.15 -4.01
N LEU A 89 18.84 8.00 -3.99
CA LEU A 89 18.06 8.38 -5.18
C LEU A 89 18.96 8.95 -6.28
N LYS A 90 19.91 9.82 -5.94
CA LYS A 90 20.91 10.34 -6.90
C LYS A 90 21.81 9.23 -7.47
N ARG A 91 22.17 8.24 -6.65
CA ARG A 91 23.03 7.12 -7.10
C ARG A 91 22.33 6.25 -8.13
N ILE A 92 21.04 5.94 -7.92
CA ILE A 92 20.29 5.05 -8.82
C ILE A 92 19.78 5.75 -10.08
N GLU A 93 19.84 7.08 -10.16
CA GLU A 93 19.41 7.86 -11.34
C GLU A 93 20.18 7.43 -12.61
N PHE A 94 21.45 7.06 -12.47
CA PHE A 94 22.31 6.61 -13.56
C PHE A 94 22.17 5.11 -13.89
N GLU A 95 21.33 4.36 -13.17
CA GLU A 95 21.13 2.91 -13.39
C GLU A 95 20.03 2.59 -14.44
N GLY A 96 19.39 3.60 -15.02
CA GLY A 96 18.33 3.42 -16.03
C GLY A 96 17.12 2.66 -15.47
N ASP A 97 16.65 1.65 -16.21
CA ASP A 97 15.48 0.83 -15.83
C ASP A 97 15.63 0.16 -14.46
N LEU A 98 16.84 -0.27 -14.11
CA LEU A 98 17.12 -0.86 -12.81
C LEU A 98 16.90 0.14 -11.68
N GLY A 99 17.34 1.38 -11.87
CA GLY A 99 17.13 2.47 -10.92
C GLY A 99 15.66 2.80 -10.76
N PHE A 100 14.91 2.83 -11.87
CA PHE A 100 13.46 2.99 -11.85
C PHE A 100 12.78 1.88 -11.03
N MET A 101 13.13 0.62 -11.27
CA MET A 101 12.58 -0.52 -10.51
C MET A 101 12.91 -0.43 -9.01
N LYS A 102 14.16 -0.09 -8.65
CA LYS A 102 14.58 0.10 -7.25
C LYS A 102 13.77 1.19 -6.57
N ARG A 103 13.55 2.33 -7.25
CA ARG A 103 12.71 3.42 -6.75
C ARG A 103 11.27 2.98 -6.52
N THR A 104 10.67 2.26 -7.49
CA THR A 104 9.31 1.74 -7.33
C THR A 104 9.18 0.80 -6.13
N VAL A 105 10.17 -0.07 -5.91
CA VAL A 105 10.19 -0.97 -4.75
C VAL A 105 10.35 -0.19 -3.43
N ALA A 106 11.20 0.83 -3.41
CA ALA A 106 11.35 1.71 -2.24
C ALA A 106 10.05 2.43 -1.88
N GLU A 107 9.37 3.01 -2.88
CA GLU A 107 8.07 3.69 -2.70
C GLU A 107 6.99 2.74 -2.19
N ARG A 108 6.98 1.48 -2.65
CA ARG A 108 6.07 0.44 -2.14
C ARG A 108 6.35 0.09 -0.69
N TYR A 109 7.61 -0.10 -0.32
CA TYR A 109 7.99 -0.34 1.08
C TYR A 109 7.57 0.82 1.98
N VAL A 110 7.84 2.06 1.57
CA VAL A 110 7.41 3.26 2.30
C VAL A 110 5.91 3.22 2.55
N LEU A 111 5.10 2.95 1.52
CA LEU A 111 3.65 2.84 1.65
C LEU A 111 3.20 1.65 2.52
N ALA A 112 3.93 0.54 2.54
CA ALA A 112 3.64 -0.60 3.42
C ALA A 112 3.93 -0.30 4.90
N CYS A 113 4.81 0.67 5.18
CA CYS A 113 5.23 1.05 6.54
C CYS A 113 4.53 2.31 7.07
N VAL A 114 3.58 2.89 6.33
CA VAL A 114 2.85 4.07 6.83
C VAL A 114 1.85 3.68 7.90
N ILE A 115 1.76 4.53 8.92
CA ILE A 115 0.67 4.51 9.89
C ILE A 115 -0.40 5.47 9.34
N GLY A 116 -1.57 4.92 9.02
CA GLY A 116 -2.70 5.71 8.55
C GLY A 116 -3.33 6.48 9.70
N ASN A 117 -3.58 7.77 9.48
CA ASN A 117 -4.26 8.64 10.42
C ASN A 117 -5.37 9.41 9.70
N GLY A 118 -6.59 9.28 10.23
CA GLY A 118 -7.79 9.98 9.74
C GLY A 118 -8.59 9.25 8.65
N VAL A 119 -9.63 8.53 9.10
CA VAL A 119 -11.02 8.58 8.58
C VAL A 119 -12.03 8.18 9.68
N SER A 120 -11.62 7.33 10.65
CA SER A 120 -12.47 6.79 11.73
C SER A 120 -11.93 7.03 13.17
N GLY A 121 -10.79 7.70 13.34
CA GLY A 121 -10.11 7.90 14.63
C GLY A 121 -9.88 9.36 14.99
N CYS A 122 -9.31 9.64 16.18
CA CYS A 122 -8.86 10.98 16.51
C CYS A 122 -7.73 11.39 15.56
N TRP A 123 -7.87 12.57 14.94
CA TRP A 123 -6.79 13.12 14.13
C TRP A 123 -5.59 13.41 15.03
N MET A 124 -4.42 12.91 14.64
CA MET A 124 -3.14 13.25 15.25
C MET A 124 -2.28 14.11 14.32
N SER A 125 -1.51 15.02 14.88
CA SER A 125 -0.41 15.71 14.20
C SER A 125 0.77 14.76 13.97
N THR A 126 1.65 15.11 13.04
CA THR A 126 2.89 14.35 12.78
C THR A 126 3.75 14.20 14.04
N ALA A 127 3.77 15.20 14.92
CA ALA A 127 4.51 15.15 16.18
C ALA A 127 3.88 14.16 17.17
N GLU A 128 2.55 14.13 17.27
CA GLU A 128 1.83 13.17 18.12
C GLU A 128 2.01 11.74 17.61
N MET A 129 1.96 11.52 16.30
CA MET A 129 2.21 10.20 15.71
C MET A 129 3.65 9.71 15.93
N ALA A 130 4.62 10.62 15.85
CA ALA A 130 6.02 10.30 16.16
C ALA A 130 6.19 9.93 17.64
N GLN A 131 5.51 10.64 18.54
CA GLN A 131 5.53 10.33 19.98
C GLN A 131 4.86 9.00 20.31
N GLU A 132 3.69 8.74 19.72
CA GLU A 132 2.98 7.47 19.88
C GLU A 132 3.81 6.30 19.35
N SER A 133 4.41 6.44 18.16
CA SER A 133 5.30 5.43 17.59
C SER A 133 6.55 5.20 18.45
N ALA A 134 6.99 6.19 19.22
CA ALA A 134 8.10 6.07 20.17
C ALA A 134 7.67 5.47 21.51
N GLY A 135 6.40 5.10 21.69
CA GLY A 135 5.86 4.57 22.95
C GLY A 135 5.73 5.62 24.04
N LEU A 136 5.79 6.91 23.70
CA LEU A 136 5.61 8.00 24.65
C LEU A 136 4.12 8.28 24.86
N ALA A 137 3.71 8.56 26.10
CA ALA A 137 2.33 8.88 26.41
C ALA A 137 1.90 10.14 25.66
N SER A 138 0.96 10.00 24.72
CA SER A 138 0.29 11.12 24.07
C SER A 138 -0.42 11.95 25.14
N ARG A 139 0.00 13.20 25.32
CA ARG A 139 -0.66 14.15 26.21
C ARG A 139 -1.46 15.16 25.38
N ILE A 140 -2.77 15.11 25.63
CA ILE A 140 -3.79 16.17 25.58
C ILE A 140 -4.77 16.11 24.41
N GLU A 141 -6.02 15.96 24.82
CA GLU A 141 -7.26 16.19 24.08
C GLU A 141 -7.26 17.54 23.35
N GLY A 142 -7.40 17.50 22.03
CA GLY A 142 -7.58 18.67 21.19
C GLY A 142 -8.45 18.34 20.00
N THR A 143 -9.76 18.49 20.13
CA THR A 143 -10.77 18.29 19.09
C THR A 143 -10.68 19.35 18.00
N SER A 144 -9.68 19.27 17.13
CA SER A 144 -9.70 20.01 15.86
C SER A 144 -10.43 19.19 14.81
N ARG A 145 -11.71 19.50 14.57
CA ARG A 145 -12.49 19.00 13.43
C ARG A 145 -12.05 19.68 12.12
N LYS A 146 -10.77 19.57 11.76
CA LYS A 146 -10.36 19.88 10.39
C LYS A 146 -10.89 18.78 9.48
N ALA A 147 -11.22 19.14 8.24
CA ALA A 147 -11.70 18.20 7.23
C ALA A 147 -10.74 16.99 7.17
N PRO A 148 -11.26 15.76 6.99
CA PRO A 148 -10.45 14.55 6.98
C PRO A 148 -9.56 14.55 5.74
N GLU A 149 -8.40 15.20 5.85
CA GLU A 149 -7.30 15.03 4.93
C GLU A 149 -6.56 13.76 5.36
N ILE A 150 -6.45 12.79 4.45
CA ILE A 150 -5.71 11.54 4.67
C ILE A 150 -4.30 11.93 5.10
N ASN A 151 -3.86 11.48 6.28
CA ASN A 151 -2.53 11.73 6.80
C ASN A 151 -1.80 10.38 6.92
N LEU A 152 -0.78 10.18 6.10
CA LEU A 152 0.03 8.96 6.11
C LEU A 152 1.38 9.30 6.74
N PHE A 153 1.67 8.76 7.92
CA PHE A 153 2.95 9.03 8.59
C PHE A 153 3.90 7.85 8.42
N LEU A 154 5.16 8.13 8.07
CA LEU A 154 6.23 7.16 8.06
C LEU A 154 7.13 7.34 9.31
N PRO A 155 7.24 6.33 10.18
CA PRO A 155 8.20 6.34 11.28
C PRO A 155 9.65 6.40 10.78
N ALA A 156 10.51 7.13 11.51
CA ALA A 156 11.89 7.36 11.08
C ALA A 156 12.74 6.07 10.93
N HIS A 157 12.45 5.03 11.71
CA HIS A 157 13.15 3.74 11.61
C HIS A 157 12.81 2.94 10.34
N HIS A 158 11.79 3.38 9.59
CA HIS A 158 11.42 2.87 8.27
C HIS A 158 11.92 3.76 7.11
N HIS A 159 12.76 4.76 7.39
CA HIS A 159 13.43 5.48 6.31
C HIS A 159 14.36 4.56 5.52
N VAL A 160 14.26 4.64 4.20
CA VAL A 160 14.98 3.78 3.26
C VAL A 160 16.34 4.40 2.93
N GLU A 161 17.41 3.67 3.24
CA GLU A 161 18.78 4.01 2.83
C GLU A 161 19.12 3.43 1.46
N SER A 162 18.70 2.19 1.19
CA SER A 162 18.93 1.58 -0.11
C SER A 162 18.05 0.35 -0.36
N VAL A 163 17.88 0.02 -1.65
CA VAL A 163 17.19 -1.19 -2.12
C VAL A 163 18.14 -2.09 -2.91
N HIS A 164 18.10 -3.38 -2.60
CA HIS A 164 19.00 -4.38 -3.17
C HIS A 164 18.22 -5.55 -3.78
N PHE A 165 18.60 -5.92 -5.00
CA PHE A 165 18.11 -7.13 -5.71
C PHE A 165 19.16 -8.25 -5.73
N THR A 166 20.31 -8.01 -5.11
CA THR A 166 21.42 -8.94 -4.96
C THR A 166 21.85 -8.98 -3.50
N THR A 167 22.38 -10.10 -3.08
CA THR A 167 23.13 -10.22 -1.82
C THR A 167 24.42 -9.38 -1.86
N ALA A 168 25.09 -9.20 -0.72
CA ALA A 168 26.41 -8.58 -0.63
C ALA A 168 27.49 -9.27 -1.48
N LYS A 169 27.29 -10.56 -1.82
CA LYS A 169 28.17 -11.32 -2.72
C LYS A 169 27.77 -11.20 -4.20
N HIS A 170 26.92 -10.23 -4.54
CA HIS A 170 26.38 -10.01 -5.89
C HIS A 170 25.57 -11.18 -6.47
N ILE A 171 25.09 -12.09 -5.62
CA ILE A 171 24.18 -13.18 -6.04
C ILE A 171 22.76 -12.62 -6.13
N LEU A 172 22.08 -12.84 -7.26
CA LEU A 172 20.69 -12.41 -7.47
C LEU A 172 19.75 -13.04 -6.44
N LEU A 173 18.91 -12.19 -5.85
CA LEU A 173 17.79 -12.63 -5.04
C LEU A 173 16.68 -13.19 -5.92
N HIS A 174 15.76 -13.93 -5.30
CA HIS A 174 14.52 -14.35 -5.92
C HIS A 174 13.80 -13.14 -6.55
N PRO A 175 13.24 -13.23 -7.78
CA PRO A 175 12.65 -12.07 -8.48
C PRO A 175 11.54 -11.35 -7.71
N ALA A 176 10.80 -12.05 -6.86
CA ALA A 176 9.77 -11.44 -6.01
C ALA A 176 10.32 -10.77 -4.74
N ILE A 177 11.60 -10.94 -4.42
CA ILE A 177 12.20 -10.49 -3.15
C ILE A 177 13.19 -9.34 -3.40
N ALA A 178 13.11 -8.30 -2.57
CA ALA A 178 14.15 -7.30 -2.43
C ALA A 178 14.57 -7.18 -0.97
N VAL A 179 15.74 -6.60 -0.74
CA VAL A 179 16.21 -6.19 0.58
C VAL A 179 16.17 -4.68 0.68
N ILE A 180 15.54 -4.18 1.74
CA ILE A 180 15.56 -2.78 2.14
C ILE A 180 16.59 -2.61 3.25
N GLN A 181 17.54 -1.71 3.06
CA GLN A 181 18.37 -1.21 4.13
C GLN A 181 17.69 0.01 4.76
N THR A 182 17.50 0.00 6.07
CA THR A 182 17.22 1.21 6.85
C THR A 182 18.42 1.57 7.72
N LEU A 183 18.34 2.68 8.45
CA LEU A 183 19.36 3.02 9.45
C LEU A 183 19.49 1.98 10.56
N SER A 184 18.42 1.24 10.84
CA SER A 184 18.36 0.33 11.99
C SER A 184 18.67 -1.12 11.64
N ARG A 185 18.17 -1.61 10.50
CA ARG A 185 18.32 -3.02 10.09
C ARG A 185 17.99 -3.24 8.61
N GLU A 186 18.29 -4.45 8.14
CA GLU A 186 17.83 -4.95 6.85
C GLU A 186 16.45 -5.63 6.96
N TYR A 187 15.61 -5.43 5.94
CA TYR A 187 14.32 -6.10 5.78
C TYR A 187 14.25 -6.85 4.45
N TYR A 188 13.74 -8.07 4.48
CA TYR A 188 13.34 -8.79 3.27
C TYR A 188 11.89 -8.43 2.98
N ILE A 189 11.62 -8.01 1.74
CA ILE A 189 10.29 -7.55 1.33
C ILE A 189 9.85 -8.20 0.02
N LEU A 190 8.54 -8.20 -0.22
CA LEU A 190 8.02 -8.49 -1.55
C LEU A 190 8.13 -7.25 -2.45
N ARG A 191 8.63 -7.42 -3.68
CA ARG A 191 8.80 -6.32 -4.64
C ARG A 191 7.49 -5.74 -5.13
N ASP A 192 6.42 -6.51 -5.14
CA ASP A 192 5.12 -6.15 -5.71
C ASP A 192 4.36 -5.15 -4.83
N ASN A 193 4.43 -5.29 -3.51
CA ASN A 193 3.65 -4.51 -2.55
C ASN A 193 4.46 -3.91 -1.39
N GLY A 194 5.75 -4.25 -1.24
CA GLY A 194 6.61 -3.71 -0.19
C GLY A 194 6.45 -4.37 1.18
N MET A 195 5.62 -5.42 1.30
CA MET A 195 5.36 -6.09 2.57
C MET A 195 6.62 -6.79 3.11
N GLU A 196 6.90 -6.60 4.40
CA GLU A 196 7.95 -7.31 5.11
C GLU A 196 7.64 -8.81 5.21
N ILE A 197 8.60 -9.61 4.79
CA ILE A 197 8.56 -11.08 4.85
C ILE A 197 9.71 -11.66 5.67
N GLY A 198 10.54 -10.79 6.24
CA GLY A 198 11.76 -11.16 6.96
C GLY A 198 12.59 -9.96 7.36
N CYS A 199 13.61 -10.19 8.19
CA CYS A 199 14.55 -9.19 8.67
C CYS A 199 15.98 -9.73 8.65
N GLU A 200 16.94 -8.89 9.03
CA GLU A 200 18.36 -9.23 9.12
C GLU A 200 18.62 -10.49 9.96
N GLU A 201 17.93 -10.62 11.11
CA GLU A 201 18.18 -11.68 12.09
C GLU A 201 17.59 -13.03 11.67
N ASP A 202 16.35 -13.01 11.16
CA ASP A 202 15.60 -14.23 10.84
C ASP A 202 15.72 -14.65 9.36
N GLY A 203 16.17 -13.74 8.50
CA GLY A 203 16.07 -13.89 7.05
C GLY A 203 14.61 -13.92 6.58
N VAL A 204 14.37 -14.52 5.41
CA VAL A 204 13.01 -14.76 4.91
C VAL A 204 12.28 -15.76 5.81
N ARG A 205 11.12 -15.39 6.35
CA ARG A 205 10.33 -16.23 7.26
C ARG A 205 9.85 -17.51 6.56
N GLY A 206 9.70 -18.58 7.33
CA GLY A 206 9.41 -19.92 6.82
C GLY A 206 8.22 -20.03 5.87
N VAL A 207 7.10 -19.37 6.17
CA VAL A 207 5.91 -19.38 5.29
C VAL A 207 6.22 -18.83 3.89
N TRP A 208 7.00 -17.75 3.82
CA TRP A 208 7.37 -17.10 2.56
C TRP A 208 8.41 -17.89 1.80
N MET A 209 9.37 -18.53 2.49
CA MET A 209 10.31 -19.45 1.85
C MET A 209 9.59 -20.59 1.12
N HIS A 210 8.56 -21.17 1.75
CA HIS A 210 7.78 -22.25 1.15
C HIS A 210 6.97 -21.76 -0.05
N LEU A 211 6.34 -20.59 0.06
CA LEU A 211 5.52 -20.02 -1.01
C LEU A 211 6.34 -19.58 -2.22
N LEU A 212 7.44 -18.86 -1.98
CA LEU A 212 8.31 -18.30 -3.02
C LEU A 212 9.37 -19.27 -3.51
N ARG A 213 9.48 -20.45 -2.89
CA ARG A 213 10.53 -21.44 -3.17
C ARG A 213 11.92 -20.79 -3.12
N CYS A 214 12.24 -20.16 -2.00
CA CYS A 214 13.53 -19.53 -1.77
C CYS A 214 14.16 -19.99 -0.44
N THR A 215 15.47 -19.77 -0.29
CA THR A 215 16.21 -19.97 0.96
C THR A 215 15.90 -18.83 1.95
N ASN A 216 16.39 -18.98 3.19
CA ASN A 216 16.31 -17.93 4.21
C ASN A 216 17.06 -16.65 3.82
N LYS A 217 18.01 -16.73 2.88
CA LYS A 217 18.73 -15.58 2.31
C LYS A 217 18.02 -14.97 1.10
N GLY A 218 16.77 -15.39 0.83
CA GLY A 218 16.00 -14.97 -0.33
C GLY A 218 16.56 -15.48 -1.66
N LEU A 219 17.41 -16.51 -1.65
CA LEU A 219 17.95 -17.09 -2.87
C LEU A 219 16.96 -18.08 -3.50
N PRO A 220 16.79 -18.07 -4.81
CA PRO A 220 15.92 -19.02 -5.52
C PRO A 220 16.29 -20.50 -5.25
N LEU A 221 15.30 -21.40 -5.11
CA LEU A 221 15.51 -22.86 -5.00
C LEU A 221 15.35 -23.63 -6.32
N TRP A 222 15.03 -22.97 -7.45
CA TRP A 222 14.89 -23.61 -8.78
C TRP A 222 16.22 -24.09 -9.38
N THR A 223 17.34 -23.99 -8.66
CA THR A 223 18.68 -24.39 -9.09
C THR A 223 19.23 -25.61 -8.33
N ALA A 224 18.38 -26.46 -7.76
CA ALA A 224 18.78 -27.78 -7.25
C ALA A 224 18.29 -28.88 -8.17
#